data_AF-A0A0J2AR00-F1
#
_entry.id   AF-A0A0J2AR00-F1
#
_cell.length_a   1.000
_cell.length_b   1.000
_cell.length_c   1.000
_cell.angle_alpha   90.00
_cell.angle_beta   90.00
_cell.angle_gamma   90.00
#
_symmetry.space_group_name_H-M   'P 1'
#
loop_
_entity.id
_entity.type
_entity.pdbx_description
1 polymer ?
#
loop_
_entity_poly.entity_id
_entity_poly.type
_entity_poly.pdbx_seq_one_letter_code
_entity_poly.pdbx_strand_id
1 'polypeptide(L)'
;MIRKAFVMQVNPDAHEEYQRRHNPIWPELEAVLKSHGAHNYAIYLDKARNLLFATVEIESEERWNAVASTDVCQRWWKYMTDVMPTNPDNSPVSSELQEVFYLP
;
A
#
# COMPACT_ATOMS: atom_id res chain seq x y z
N MET A 1 -15.45 9.37 -4.37
CA MET A 1 -14.58 8.19 -4.23
C MET A 1 -14.76 7.63 -2.83
N ILE A 2 -14.49 6.35 -2.63
CA ILE A 2 -14.51 5.69 -1.33
C ILE A 2 -13.15 5.94 -0.68
N ARG A 3 -13.12 6.56 0.50
CA ARG A 3 -11.87 6.74 1.26
C ARG A 3 -11.56 5.46 2.02
N LYS A 4 -10.34 4.95 1.86
CA LYS A 4 -9.82 3.82 2.62
C LYS A 4 -8.54 4.23 3.33
N ALA A 5 -8.42 3.78 4.57
CA ALA A 5 -7.22 3.92 5.37
C ALA A 5 -6.82 2.56 5.92
N PHE A 6 -5.53 2.27 5.95
CA PHE A 6 -5.00 1.03 6.51
C PHE A 6 -3.60 1.26 7.06
N VAL A 7 -3.19 0.36 7.95
CA VAL A 7 -1.85 0.38 8.54
C VAL A 7 -1.11 -0.90 8.21
N MET A 8 0.15 -0.76 7.81
CA MET A 8 1.11 -1.86 7.63
C MET A 8 2.32 -1.62 8.54
N GLN A 9 3.29 -2.53 8.49
CA GLN A 9 4.58 -2.41 9.18
C GLN A 9 5.73 -2.38 8.18
N VAL A 10 6.87 -1.85 8.60
CA VAL A 10 8.15 -1.91 7.86
C VAL A 10 9.22 -2.47 8.79
N ASN A 11 10.24 -3.13 8.25
CA ASN A 11 11.34 -3.63 9.08
C ASN A 11 12.12 -2.43 9.66
N PRO A 12 12.58 -2.50 10.93
CA PRO A 12 13.21 -1.36 11.62
C PRO A 12 14.46 -0.81 10.91
N ASP A 13 15.18 -1.66 10.18
CA ASP A 13 16.40 -1.37 9.43
C ASP A 13 16.13 -1.00 7.96
N ALA A 14 14.88 -1.04 7.50
CA ALA A 14 14.53 -0.90 6.08
C ALA A 14 13.81 0.42 5.73
N HIS A 15 13.76 1.40 6.63
CA HIS A 15 13.03 2.65 6.44
C HIS A 15 13.44 3.42 5.16
N GLU A 16 14.74 3.61 4.95
CA GLU A 16 15.25 4.33 3.77
C GLU A 16 15.01 3.54 2.48
N GLU A 17 15.19 2.22 2.55
CA GLU A 17 14.99 1.34 1.40
C GLU A 17 13.52 1.28 0.99
N TYR A 18 12.59 1.18 1.95
CA TYR A 18 11.16 1.25 1.69
C TYR A 18 10.81 2.55 0.94
N GLN A 19 11.30 3.69 1.43
CA GLN A 19 11.08 4.98 0.78
C GLN A 19 11.68 5.00 -0.63
N ARG A 20 12.93 4.55 -0.81
CA ARG A 20 13.61 4.52 -2.11
C ARG A 20 12.83 3.71 -3.15
N ARG A 21 12.29 2.55 -2.76
CA ARG A 21 11.48 1.69 -3.64
C ARG A 21 10.21 2.36 -4.13
N HIS A 22 9.66 3.32 -3.38
CA HIS A 22 8.47 4.06 -3.77
C HIS A 22 8.77 5.35 -4.57
N ASN A 23 10.04 5.64 -4.89
CA ASN A 23 10.46 6.88 -5.52
C ASN A 23 11.36 6.64 -6.75
N PRO A 24 10.78 6.29 -7.92
CA PRO A 24 9.37 5.96 -8.14
C PRO A 24 9.09 4.46 -7.95
N ILE A 25 7.81 4.12 -7.81
CA ILE A 25 7.34 2.74 -8.00
C ILE A 25 7.50 2.31 -9.46
N TRP A 26 7.29 1.02 -9.75
CA TRP A 26 7.31 0.53 -11.13
C TRP A 26 6.20 1.17 -11.97
N PRO A 27 6.49 1.66 -13.19
CA PRO A 27 5.47 2.27 -14.04
C PRO A 27 4.28 1.35 -14.36
N GLU A 28 4.52 0.04 -14.49
CA GLU A 28 3.45 -0.95 -14.68
C GLU A 28 2.52 -1.07 -13.47
N LEU A 29 3.06 -0.97 -12.25
CA LEU A 29 2.27 -0.99 -11.02
C LEU A 29 1.43 0.28 -10.89
N GLU A 30 2.02 1.45 -11.18
CA GLU A 30 1.30 2.72 -11.19
C GLU A 30 0.12 2.68 -12.18
N ALA A 31 0.34 2.15 -13.39
CA ALA A 31 -0.71 1.98 -14.39
C ALA A 31 -1.83 1.04 -13.92
N VAL A 32 -1.49 -0.06 -13.23
CA VAL A 32 -2.48 -0.97 -12.65
C VAL A 32 -3.29 -0.29 -11.55
N LEU A 33 -2.64 0.40 -10.61
CA LEU A 33 -3.34 1.12 -9.53
C LEU A 33 -4.33 2.16 -10.09
N LYS A 34 -3.89 2.97 -11.06
CA LYS A 34 -4.75 3.96 -11.72
C LYS A 34 -5.88 3.30 -12.52
N SER A 35 -5.61 2.25 -13.29
CA SER A 35 -6.65 1.56 -14.07
C SER A 35 -7.67 0.83 -13.19
N HIS A 36 -7.31 0.49 -11.95
CA HIS A 36 -8.22 -0.07 -10.95
C HIS A 36 -8.90 1.03 -10.10
N GLY A 37 -8.70 2.30 -10.45
CA GLY A 37 -9.44 3.43 -9.90
C GLY A 37 -8.90 3.93 -8.56
N ALA A 38 -7.61 3.74 -8.26
CA ALA A 38 -6.95 4.33 -7.11
C ALA A 38 -6.51 5.77 -7.40
N HIS A 39 -6.78 6.66 -6.45
CA HIS A 39 -6.51 8.08 -6.48
C HIS A 39 -5.91 8.53 -5.14
N ASN A 40 -5.12 9.61 -5.18
CA ASN A 40 -4.58 10.26 -3.99
C ASN A 40 -3.94 9.29 -2.98
N TYR A 41 -3.29 8.24 -3.50
CA TYR A 41 -2.69 7.18 -2.68
C TYR A 41 -1.41 7.69 -2.03
N ALA A 42 -1.43 7.82 -0.71
CA ALA A 42 -0.29 8.25 0.10
C ALA A 42 0.03 7.22 1.18
N ILE A 43 1.33 7.07 1.49
CA ILE A 43 1.84 6.23 2.57
C ILE A 43 2.80 7.08 3.42
N TYR A 44 2.58 7.08 4.73
CA TYR A 44 3.32 7.86 5.73
C TYR A 44 4.03 6.90 6.69
N LEU A 45 5.30 7.19 6.98
CA LEU A 45 6.11 6.40 7.91
C LEU A 45 6.07 7.01 9.32
N ASP A 46 5.65 6.21 10.29
CA ASP A 46 5.94 6.42 11.71
C ASP A 46 7.26 5.72 12.05
N LYS A 47 8.36 6.48 12.01
CA LYS A 47 9.71 5.97 12.27
C LYS A 47 9.90 5.40 13.68
N ALA A 48 9.12 5.85 14.66
CA ALA A 48 9.28 5.42 16.04
C ALA A 48 8.65 4.05 16.29
N ARG A 49 7.59 3.73 15.54
CA ARG A 49 6.81 2.49 15.68
C ARG A 49 6.99 1.51 14.52
N ASN A 50 7.75 1.91 13.50
CA ASN A 50 7.91 1.19 12.24
C ASN A 50 6.57 0.88 11.56
N LEU A 51 5.63 1.85 11.63
CA LEU A 51 4.31 1.73 11.02
C LEU A 51 4.24 2.52 9.73
N LEU A 52 3.49 1.97 8.77
CA LEU A 52 3.15 2.62 7.52
C LEU A 52 1.65 2.92 7.52
N PHE A 53 1.29 4.18 7.73
CA PHE A 53 -0.08 4.64 7.59
C PHE A 53 -0.37 4.97 6.13
N ALA A 54 -1.34 4.27 5.53
CA ALA A 54 -1.73 4.47 4.15
C ALA A 54 -3.16 5.02 4.05
N THR A 55 -3.37 5.92 3.09
CA THR A 55 -4.68 6.41 2.68
C THR A 55 -4.79 6.37 1.16
N VAL A 56 -5.95 5.97 0.66
CA VAL A 56 -6.24 5.91 -0.78
C VAL A 56 -7.72 6.20 -1.02
N GLU A 57 -8.00 6.93 -2.09
CA GLU A 57 -9.35 7.11 -2.59
C GLU A 57 -9.58 6.12 -3.75
N ILE A 58 -10.65 5.34 -3.69
CA ILE A 58 -10.94 4.34 -4.73
C ILE A 58 -12.30 4.57 -5.39
N GLU A 59 -12.43 4.13 -6.64
CA GLU A 59 -13.69 4.17 -7.37
C GLU A 59 -14.61 2.98 -7.05
N SER A 60 -14.05 1.80 -6.74
CA SER A 60 -14.79 0.57 -6.46
C SER A 60 -13.97 -0.39 -5.58
N GLU A 61 -14.60 -0.93 -4.52
CA GLU A 61 -14.02 -1.97 -3.66
C GLU A 61 -13.64 -3.23 -4.45
N GLU A 62 -14.49 -3.66 -5.40
CA GLU A 62 -14.24 -4.83 -6.24
C GLU A 62 -12.99 -4.62 -7.10
N ARG A 63 -12.87 -3.47 -7.76
CA ARG A 63 -11.70 -3.14 -8.60
C ARG A 63 -10.45 -2.99 -7.75
N TRP A 64 -10.53 -2.34 -6.59
CA TRP A 64 -9.41 -2.25 -5.66
C TRP A 64 -8.92 -3.63 -5.21
N ASN A 65 -9.84 -4.52 -4.82
CA ASN A 65 -9.50 -5.88 -4.39
C ASN A 65 -8.91 -6.72 -5.54
N ALA A 66 -9.33 -6.48 -6.78
CA ALA A 66 -8.80 -7.18 -7.95
C ALA A 66 -7.31 -6.87 -8.23
N VAL A 67 -6.76 -5.77 -7.70
CA VAL A 67 -5.33 -5.43 -7.85
C VAL A 67 -4.44 -6.56 -7.34
N ALA A 68 -4.82 -7.20 -6.23
CA ALA A 68 -4.11 -8.33 -5.62
C ALA A 68 -3.93 -9.54 -6.57
N SER A 69 -4.81 -9.67 -7.56
CA SER A 69 -4.79 -10.76 -8.54
C SER A 69 -3.94 -10.46 -9.77
N THR A 70 -3.39 -9.24 -9.89
CA THR A 70 -2.56 -8.87 -11.03
C THR A 70 -1.11 -9.34 -10.87
N ASP A 71 -0.49 -9.78 -11.97
CA ASP A 71 0.91 -10.27 -11.97
C ASP A 71 1.87 -9.23 -11.38
N VAL A 72 1.73 -7.96 -11.79
CA VAL A 72 2.59 -6.88 -11.31
C VAL A 72 2.46 -6.64 -9.81
N CYS A 73 1.24 -6.74 -9.25
CA CYS A 73 1.03 -6.56 -7.82
C CYS A 73 1.65 -7.71 -7.02
N GLN A 74 1.49 -8.95 -7.49
CA GLN A 74 2.09 -10.13 -6.85
C GLN A 74 3.62 -10.08 -6.89
N ARG A 75 4.21 -9.66 -8.02
CA ARG A 75 5.65 -9.43 -8.16
C ARG A 75 6.13 -8.30 -7.25
N TRP A 76 5.35 -7.22 -7.15
CA TRP A 76 5.66 -6.11 -6.25
C TRP A 76 5.64 -6.55 -4.78
N TRP A 77 4.62 -7.28 -4.35
CA TRP A 77 4.53 -7.85 -3.01
C TRP A 77 5.72 -8.74 -2.69
N LYS A 78 6.04 -9.68 -3.58
CA LYS A 78 7.23 -10.51 -3.44
C LYS A 78 8.51 -9.69 -3.32
N TYR A 79 8.67 -8.66 -4.16
CA TYR A 79 9.82 -7.75 -4.09
C TYR A 79 9.91 -7.04 -2.74
N MET A 80 8.80 -6.69 -2.11
CA MET A 80 8.77 -5.97 -0.83
C MET A 80 8.99 -6.85 0.42
N THR A 81 8.95 -8.18 0.30
CA THR A 81 9.05 -9.13 1.44
C THR A 81 10.32 -8.99 2.29
N ASP A 82 11.42 -8.48 1.74
CA ASP A 82 12.68 -8.29 2.45
C ASP A 82 12.70 -7.02 3.32
N VAL A 83 11.78 -6.08 3.09
CA VAL A 83 11.74 -4.79 3.80
C VAL A 83 10.53 -4.60 4.70
N MET A 84 9.55 -5.52 4.68
CA MET A 84 8.37 -5.43 5.53
C MET A 84 7.77 -6.79 5.88
N PRO A 85 7.00 -6.89 6.99
CA PRO A 85 6.26 -8.10 7.33
C PRO A 85 5.15 -8.41 6.30
N THR A 86 5.08 -9.67 5.88
CA THR A 86 4.09 -10.15 4.90
C THR A 86 3.36 -11.40 5.37
N ASN A 87 2.16 -11.62 4.82
CA ASN A 87 1.42 -12.86 4.89
C ASN A 87 2.11 -13.98 4.05
N PRO A 88 1.67 -15.25 4.16
CA PRO A 88 2.23 -16.35 3.37
C PRO A 88 2.13 -16.19 1.84
N ASP A 89 1.19 -15.38 1.36
CA ASP A 89 1.01 -15.06 -0.08
C ASP A 89 1.85 -13.85 -0.54
N ASN A 90 2.75 -13.35 0.33
CA ASN A 90 3.57 -12.14 0.18
C ASN A 90 2.80 -10.81 0.28
N SER A 91 1.47 -10.81 0.41
CA SER A 91 0.74 -9.58 0.67
C SER A 91 1.21 -8.95 1.98
N PRO A 92 1.30 -7.62 2.09
CA PRO A 92 1.74 -6.98 3.32
C PRO A 92 0.77 -7.28 4.46
N VAL A 93 1.28 -7.52 5.67
CA VAL A 93 0.43 -7.57 6.86
C VAL A 93 -0.21 -6.19 7.02
N SER A 94 -1.53 -6.14 6.93
CA SER A 94 -2.30 -4.89 6.87
C SER A 94 -3.59 -5.01 7.68
N SER A 95 -3.98 -3.89 8.29
CA SER A 95 -5.26 -3.75 9.01
C SER A 95 -5.99 -2.50 8.54
N GLU A 96 -7.28 -2.64 8.23
CA GLU A 96 -8.15 -1.50 7.89
C GLU A 96 -8.36 -0.59 9.11
N LEU A 97 -8.37 0.72 8.87
CA LEU A 97 -8.64 1.73 9.88
C LEU A 97 -10.04 2.29 9.70
N GLN A 98 -10.73 2.53 10.81
CA GLN A 98 -12.04 3.17 10.82
C GLN A 98 -11.88 4.69 10.69
N GLU A 99 -12.46 5.28 9.64
CA GLU A 99 -12.61 6.74 9.58
C GLU A 99 -13.60 7.20 10.65
N VAL A 100 -13.17 8.13 11.50
CA VAL A 100 -13.99 8.67 12.61
C VAL A 100 -14.30 10.16 12.45
N PHE A 101 -13.63 10.85 11.53
CA PHE A 101 -13.78 12.27 11.28
C PHE A 101 -13.28 12.62 9.88
N TYR A 102 -13.98 13.54 9.22
CA TYR A 102 -13.57 14.13 7.94
C TYR A 102 -14.12 15.55 7.86
N LEU A 103 -13.27 16.50 7.47
CA LEU A 103 -13.65 17.87 7.15
C LEU A 103 -13.26 18.14 5.69
N PRO A 104 -14.22 18.42 4.79
CA PRO A 104 -13.93 18.72 3.39
C PRO A 104 -13.09 19.99 3.17
#